data_AF-A0A2W0AL49-F1
#
_entry.id   AF-A0A2W0AL49-F1
#
_cell.length_a   1.000
_cell.length_b   1.000
_cell.length_c   1.000
_cell.angle_alpha   90.00
_cell.angle_beta   90.00
_cell.angle_gamma   90.00
#
_symmetry.space_group_name_H-M   'P 1'
#
loop_
_entity.id
_entity.type
_entity.pdbx_description
1 polymer ?
#
loop_
_entity_poly.entity_id
_entity_poly.type
_entity_poly.pdbx_seq_one_letter_code
_entity_poly.pdbx_strand_id
1 'polypeptide(L)'
;MRHPKDLVKASKDFPDLNFLVYHSGLKTVEDALPAAEDGFRKNPYVPWVSDLCRYRKQNPHMTNLYMELGTSFGSMVVPHPMLAAHVLGMIIDAFGADHLLWGTDSIWWGSPQWQIEALRRLEMPELLMKQFGYGPLTTEVKAKVFGLNAARVYGIDPKAKRDPVPGDFVDRMKNIYKEAGPATPSNTQYGWVPA
;
A
#
# COMPACT_ATOMS: atom_id res chain seq x y z
N MET A 1 7.65 -6.69 -16.00
CA MET A 1 6.22 -6.73 -16.34
C MET A 1 5.89 -5.44 -17.07
N ARG A 2 5.22 -5.48 -18.23
CA ARG A 2 4.95 -4.25 -19.03
C ARG A 2 3.48 -3.84 -19.00
N HIS A 3 2.57 -4.74 -18.59
CA HIS A 3 1.14 -4.47 -18.53
C HIS A 3 0.44 -5.31 -17.45
N PRO A 4 -0.58 -4.80 -16.71
CA PRO A 4 -1.29 -5.51 -15.65
C PRO A 4 -1.83 -6.90 -16.04
N LYS A 5 -2.14 -7.10 -17.33
CA LYS A 5 -2.64 -8.38 -17.88
C LYS A 5 -1.66 -9.55 -17.67
N ASP A 6 -0.36 -9.29 -17.59
CA ASP A 6 0.65 -10.33 -17.39
C ASP A 6 0.46 -11.08 -16.06
N LEU A 7 -0.12 -10.41 -15.04
CA LEU A 7 -0.38 -11.00 -13.73
C LEU A 7 -1.43 -12.11 -13.76
N VAL A 8 -2.33 -12.12 -14.74
CA VAL A 8 -3.33 -13.20 -14.87
C VAL A 8 -2.63 -14.54 -15.10
N LYS A 9 -1.68 -14.55 -16.04
CA LYS A 9 -0.89 -15.74 -16.35
C LYS A 9 0.09 -16.06 -15.22
N ALA A 10 0.79 -15.06 -14.68
CA ALA A 10 1.74 -15.27 -13.59
C ALA A 10 1.09 -15.86 -12.34
N SER A 11 -0.09 -15.35 -11.96
CA SER A 11 -0.88 -15.87 -10.84
C SER A 11 -1.18 -17.37 -10.99
N LYS A 12 -1.59 -17.77 -12.19
CA LYS A 12 -1.94 -19.16 -12.53
C LYS A 12 -0.72 -20.08 -12.59
N ASP A 13 0.37 -19.61 -13.20
CA ASP A 13 1.55 -20.43 -13.44
C ASP A 13 2.40 -20.63 -12.17
N PHE A 14 2.31 -19.69 -11.22
CA PHE A 14 3.07 -19.71 -9.97
C PHE A 14 2.15 -19.58 -8.75
N PRO A 15 1.28 -20.56 -8.48
CA PRO A 15 0.30 -20.48 -7.40
C PRO A 15 0.95 -20.44 -6.01
N ASP A 16 2.17 -20.96 -5.87
CA ASP A 16 2.91 -21.00 -4.60
C ASP A 16 3.61 -19.67 -4.26
N LEU A 17 3.62 -18.70 -5.19
CA LEU A 17 4.20 -17.38 -4.99
C LEU A 17 3.11 -16.35 -4.70
N ASN A 18 3.41 -15.41 -3.80
CA ASN A 18 2.60 -14.21 -3.62
C ASN A 18 3.16 -13.06 -4.47
N PHE A 19 2.29 -12.38 -5.20
CA PHE A 19 2.62 -11.21 -6.02
C PHE A 19 2.12 -9.94 -5.32
N LEU A 20 3.07 -9.09 -4.89
CA LEU A 20 2.77 -7.78 -4.33
C LEU A 20 2.87 -6.74 -5.45
N VAL A 21 1.72 -6.22 -5.85
CA VAL A 21 1.58 -5.24 -6.93
C VAL A 21 1.78 -3.85 -6.34
N TYR A 22 3.01 -3.35 -6.47
CA TYR A 22 3.40 -2.02 -6.02
C TYR A 22 2.52 -0.92 -6.61
N HIS A 23 2.18 0.05 -5.77
CA HIS A 23 1.32 1.19 -6.10
C HIS A 23 -0.02 0.78 -6.71
N SER A 24 -0.49 -0.42 -6.38
CA SER A 24 -1.73 -1.02 -6.85
C SER A 24 -1.82 -1.09 -8.37
N GLY A 25 -0.66 -1.11 -9.05
CA GLY A 25 -0.59 -1.07 -10.50
C GLY A 25 -1.14 0.22 -11.10
N LEU A 26 -1.20 1.33 -10.36
CA LEU A 26 -1.62 2.63 -10.89
C LEU A 26 -0.68 3.07 -12.02
N LYS A 27 -1.24 3.45 -13.18
CA LYS A 27 -0.46 3.94 -14.32
C LYS A 27 0.20 5.28 -14.01
N THR A 28 -0.62 6.30 -13.76
CA THR A 28 -0.26 7.60 -13.19
C THR A 28 -1.48 8.20 -12.48
N VAL A 29 -1.29 9.21 -11.64
CA VAL A 29 -2.42 9.94 -11.03
C VAL A 29 -3.14 10.77 -12.10
N GLU A 30 -2.38 11.41 -12.99
CA GLU A 30 -2.89 12.28 -14.05
C GLU A 30 -3.84 11.54 -14.98
N ASP A 31 -3.54 10.27 -15.29
CA ASP A 31 -4.39 9.41 -16.10
C ASP A 31 -5.73 9.05 -15.39
N ALA A 32 -5.78 9.17 -14.06
CA ALA A 32 -6.94 8.86 -13.24
C ALA A 32 -7.77 10.10 -12.85
N LEU A 33 -7.19 11.30 -12.92
CA LEU A 33 -7.86 12.56 -12.55
C LEU A 33 -9.15 12.84 -13.32
N PRO A 34 -9.25 12.63 -14.66
CA PRO A 34 -10.48 12.92 -15.39
C PRO A 34 -11.71 12.18 -14.84
N ALA A 35 -11.52 10.97 -14.29
CA ALA A 35 -12.60 10.22 -13.67
C ALA A 35 -13.08 10.89 -12.37
N ALA A 36 -12.15 11.39 -11.55
CA ALA A 36 -12.46 12.07 -10.30
C ALA A 36 -13.08 13.46 -10.51
N GLU A 37 -12.62 14.22 -11.51
CA GLU A 37 -13.15 15.55 -11.85
C GLU A 37 -14.62 15.51 -12.29
N ASP A 38 -15.03 14.46 -12.99
CA ASP A 38 -16.43 14.21 -13.36
C ASP A 38 -17.25 13.57 -12.22
N GLY A 39 -16.65 13.36 -11.04
CA GLY A 39 -17.28 12.66 -9.92
C GLY A 39 -17.65 11.21 -10.25
N PHE A 40 -16.87 10.59 -11.14
CA PHE A 40 -17.01 9.20 -11.61
C PHE A 40 -18.32 8.88 -12.33
N ARG A 41 -19.05 9.88 -12.86
CA ARG A 41 -20.40 9.69 -13.43
C ARG A 41 -20.38 9.07 -14.82
N LYS A 42 -19.52 9.58 -15.72
CA LYS A 42 -19.44 9.14 -17.12
C LYS A 42 -18.47 7.97 -17.28
N ASN A 43 -17.29 8.10 -16.68
CA ASN A 43 -16.25 7.09 -16.77
C ASN A 43 -15.51 6.94 -15.43
N PRO A 44 -15.85 5.93 -14.61
CA PRO A 44 -15.20 5.69 -13.32
C PRO A 44 -13.87 4.95 -13.45
N TYR A 45 -13.36 4.78 -14.67
CA TYR A 45 -12.16 3.99 -14.97
C TYR A 45 -10.89 4.66 -14.46
N VAL A 46 -10.13 3.91 -13.66
CA VAL A 46 -8.78 4.24 -13.24
C VAL A 46 -7.83 3.31 -13.98
N PRO A 47 -7.00 3.82 -14.91
CA PRO A 47 -6.15 2.98 -15.75
C PRO A 47 -5.30 2.00 -14.95
N TRP A 48 -5.26 0.76 -15.42
CA TRP A 48 -4.59 -0.40 -14.83
C TRP A 48 -5.16 -0.89 -13.48
N VAL A 49 -5.54 -0.02 -12.55
CA VAL A 49 -6.21 -0.43 -11.31
C VAL A 49 -7.56 -1.08 -11.62
N SER A 50 -8.39 -0.42 -12.42
CA SER A 50 -9.67 -0.96 -12.88
C SER A 50 -9.49 -2.23 -13.72
N ASP A 51 -8.41 -2.33 -14.49
CA ASP A 51 -8.10 -3.55 -15.25
C ASP A 51 -7.77 -4.72 -14.33
N LEU A 52 -6.92 -4.52 -13.32
CA LEU A 52 -6.57 -5.54 -12.34
C LEU A 52 -7.80 -6.01 -11.55
N CYS A 53 -8.64 -5.07 -11.10
CA CYS A 53 -9.90 -5.38 -10.42
C CYS A 53 -10.83 -6.20 -11.32
N ARG A 54 -10.95 -5.82 -12.60
CA ARG A 54 -11.73 -6.58 -13.60
C ARG A 54 -11.14 -7.96 -13.84
N TYR A 55 -9.82 -8.10 -13.98
CA TYR A 55 -9.17 -9.39 -14.16
C TYR A 55 -9.36 -10.29 -12.96
N ARG A 56 -9.24 -9.78 -11.74
CA ARG A 56 -9.51 -10.53 -10.50
C ARG A 56 -10.93 -11.07 -10.46
N LYS A 57 -11.93 -10.26 -10.82
CA LYS A 57 -13.34 -10.68 -10.89
C LYS A 57 -13.58 -11.74 -11.98
N GLN A 58 -12.93 -11.61 -13.13
CA GLN A 58 -13.02 -12.57 -14.23
C GLN A 58 -12.25 -13.88 -13.97
N ASN A 59 -11.26 -13.84 -13.07
CA ASN A 59 -10.36 -14.95 -12.79
C ASN A 59 -10.33 -15.21 -11.27
N PRO A 60 -11.32 -15.95 -10.73
CA PRO A 60 -11.42 -16.21 -9.29
C PRO A 60 -10.17 -16.88 -8.67
N HIS A 61 -9.36 -17.57 -9.49
CA HIS A 61 -8.10 -18.19 -9.07
C HIS A 61 -6.99 -17.20 -8.70
N MET A 62 -7.12 -15.91 -9.03
CA MET A 62 -6.11 -14.89 -8.74
C MET A 62 -6.10 -14.46 -7.26
N THR A 63 -5.92 -15.41 -6.35
CA THR A 63 -5.91 -15.22 -4.88
C THR A 63 -4.53 -14.92 -4.31
N ASN A 64 -3.46 -15.13 -5.10
CA ASN A 64 -2.09 -14.87 -4.68
C ASN A 64 -1.59 -13.46 -5.07
N LEU A 65 -2.50 -12.54 -5.36
CA LEU A 65 -2.19 -11.15 -5.72
C LEU A 65 -2.61 -10.20 -4.60
N TYR A 66 -1.69 -9.34 -4.21
CA TYR A 66 -1.88 -8.33 -3.18
C TYR A 66 -1.63 -6.95 -3.78
N MET A 67 -2.54 -6.02 -3.54
CA MET A 67 -2.44 -4.64 -4.01
C MET A 67 -1.76 -3.81 -2.93
N GLU A 68 -0.63 -3.19 -3.24
CA GLU A 68 0.14 -2.38 -2.29
C GLU A 68 -0.08 -0.88 -2.55
N LEU A 69 -0.32 -0.08 -1.51
CA LEU A 69 -0.72 1.32 -1.66
C LEU A 69 0.42 2.26 -2.04
N GLY A 70 1.49 2.33 -1.25
CA GLY A 70 2.66 3.18 -1.48
C GLY A 70 2.33 4.58 -2.00
N THR A 71 3.05 4.97 -3.04
CA THR A 71 2.90 6.24 -3.74
C THR A 71 1.49 6.48 -4.24
N SER A 72 0.74 5.46 -4.64
CA SER A 72 -0.65 5.67 -5.10
C SER A 72 -1.52 6.31 -4.00
N PHE A 73 -1.38 5.86 -2.76
CA PHE A 73 -2.10 6.48 -1.65
C PHE A 73 -1.53 7.85 -1.30
N GLY A 74 -0.20 7.97 -1.19
CA GLY A 74 0.48 9.22 -0.86
C GLY A 74 0.14 10.35 -1.84
N SER A 75 0.14 10.08 -3.14
CA SER A 75 -0.13 11.07 -4.17
C SER A 75 -1.61 11.47 -4.29
N MET A 76 -2.54 10.67 -3.76
CA MET A 76 -3.98 10.91 -3.91
C MET A 76 -4.67 11.37 -2.63
N VAL A 77 -4.31 10.84 -1.45
CA VAL A 77 -5.16 10.96 -0.25
C VAL A 77 -5.40 12.40 0.21
N VAL A 78 -4.42 13.29 0.04
CA VAL A 78 -4.57 14.72 0.39
C VAL A 78 -5.14 15.55 -0.78
N PRO A 79 -4.55 15.54 -1.99
CA PRO A 79 -5.03 16.40 -3.07
C PRO A 79 -6.32 15.90 -3.73
N HIS A 80 -6.55 14.59 -3.74
CA HIS A 80 -7.64 13.93 -4.46
C HIS A 80 -8.31 12.83 -3.60
N PRO A 81 -8.86 13.17 -2.42
CA PRO A 81 -9.39 12.18 -1.46
C PRO A 81 -10.52 11.32 -2.02
N MET A 82 -11.34 11.85 -2.94
CA MET A 82 -12.38 11.08 -3.63
C MET A 82 -11.78 9.99 -4.55
N LEU A 83 -10.66 10.28 -5.22
CA LEU A 83 -9.96 9.31 -6.04
C LEU A 83 -9.29 8.23 -5.20
N ALA A 84 -8.64 8.61 -4.09
CA ALA A 84 -8.13 7.65 -3.12
C ALA A 84 -9.27 6.75 -2.58
N ALA A 85 -10.38 7.38 -2.16
CA ALA A 85 -11.70 6.80 -1.91
C ALA A 85 -12.06 5.63 -2.84
N HIS A 86 -12.16 6.01 -4.12
CA HIS A 86 -12.59 5.16 -5.21
C HIS A 86 -11.61 4.01 -5.49
N VAL A 87 -10.30 4.29 -5.49
CA VAL A 87 -9.26 3.27 -5.68
C VAL A 87 -9.30 2.22 -4.57
N LEU A 88 -9.37 2.64 -3.31
CA LEU A 88 -9.50 1.71 -2.16
C LEU A 88 -10.78 0.89 -2.28
N GLY A 89 -11.91 1.53 -2.59
CA GLY A 89 -13.21 0.88 -2.77
C GLY A 89 -13.19 -0.20 -3.86
N MET A 90 -12.67 0.12 -5.05
CA MET A 90 -12.53 -0.82 -6.16
C MET A 90 -11.68 -2.04 -5.79
N ILE A 91 -10.54 -1.82 -5.13
CA ILE A 91 -9.63 -2.91 -4.77
C ILE A 91 -10.27 -3.81 -3.73
N ILE A 92 -10.88 -3.23 -2.68
CA ILE A 92 -11.54 -4.00 -1.62
C ILE A 92 -12.72 -4.80 -2.17
N ASP A 93 -13.51 -4.22 -3.07
CA ASP A 93 -14.62 -4.91 -3.74
C ASP A 93 -14.16 -6.07 -4.65
N ALA A 94 -13.04 -5.90 -5.37
CA ALA A 94 -12.56 -6.94 -6.28
C ALA A 94 -11.72 -8.04 -5.61
N PHE A 95 -10.83 -7.66 -4.69
CA PHE A 95 -9.86 -8.57 -4.08
C PHE A 95 -10.19 -8.96 -2.64
N GLY A 96 -11.00 -8.15 -1.95
CA GLY A 96 -11.24 -8.25 -0.52
C GLY A 96 -10.29 -7.37 0.29
N ALA A 97 -10.76 -6.95 1.47
CA ALA A 97 -9.99 -6.12 2.41
C ALA A 97 -8.73 -6.83 2.94
N ASP A 98 -8.61 -8.14 2.76
CA ASP A 98 -7.48 -8.97 3.14
C ASP A 98 -6.33 -8.97 2.12
N HIS A 99 -6.56 -8.45 0.90
CA HIS A 99 -5.56 -8.42 -0.19
C HIS A 99 -5.03 -7.01 -0.48
N LEU A 100 -5.38 -6.02 0.36
CA LEU A 100 -4.85 -4.66 0.28
C LEU A 100 -3.77 -4.45 1.34
N LEU A 101 -2.58 -4.03 0.92
CA LEU A 101 -1.41 -3.84 1.77
C LEU A 101 -1.08 -2.35 1.90
N TRP A 102 -0.72 -1.95 3.12
CA TRP A 102 -0.12 -0.66 3.38
C TRP A 102 1.34 -0.61 2.94
N GLY A 103 1.71 0.52 2.37
CA GLY A 103 3.10 0.96 2.24
C GLY A 103 3.12 2.46 2.05
N THR A 104 4.26 3.06 2.37
CA THR A 104 4.36 4.53 2.55
C THR A 104 5.19 5.21 1.49
N ASP A 105 6.08 4.47 0.83
CA ASP A 105 7.14 5.02 -0.02
C ASP A 105 7.88 6.19 0.64
N SER A 106 8.19 6.05 1.93
CA SER A 106 8.80 7.11 2.74
C SER A 106 10.14 7.63 2.20
N ILE A 107 10.81 6.90 1.31
CA ILE A 107 11.98 7.41 0.57
C ILE A 107 11.63 8.64 -0.28
N TRP A 108 10.40 8.71 -0.81
CA TRP A 108 9.87 9.81 -1.61
C TRP A 108 9.01 10.77 -0.77
N TRP A 109 8.28 10.25 0.20
CA TRP A 109 7.26 11.00 0.95
C TRP A 109 7.69 11.45 2.35
N GLY A 110 8.93 11.15 2.74
CA GLY A 110 9.46 11.46 4.07
C GLY A 110 8.76 10.68 5.19
N SER A 111 8.63 11.32 6.35
CA SER A 111 7.99 10.69 7.52
C SER A 111 6.57 10.23 7.18
N PRO A 112 6.21 8.97 7.45
CA PRO A 112 4.90 8.43 7.10
C PRO A 112 3.75 8.94 8.00
N GLN A 113 4.06 9.72 9.04
CA GLN A 113 3.09 10.15 10.06
C GLN A 113 1.83 10.79 9.45
N TRP A 114 1.99 11.64 8.44
CA TRP A 114 0.85 12.29 7.79
C TRP A 114 -0.03 11.30 7.02
N GLN A 115 0.56 10.26 6.40
CA GLN A 115 -0.20 9.21 5.71
C GLN A 115 -0.98 8.35 6.69
N ILE A 116 -0.35 8.00 7.83
CA ILE A 116 -0.99 7.23 8.92
C ILE A 116 -2.24 7.97 9.41
N GLU A 117 -2.10 9.28 9.63
CA GLU A 117 -3.21 10.11 10.06
C GLU A 117 -4.30 10.26 8.98
N ALA A 118 -3.90 10.40 7.71
CA ALA A 118 -4.83 10.48 6.60
C ALA A 118 -5.65 9.17 6.47
N LEU A 119 -5.01 8.00 6.52
CA LEU A 119 -5.72 6.71 6.50
C LEU A 119 -6.68 6.58 7.69
N ARG A 120 -6.25 7.00 8.89
CA ARG A 120 -7.08 6.94 10.09
C ARG A 120 -8.36 7.78 9.91
N ARG A 121 -8.25 8.99 9.34
CA ARG A 121 -9.38 9.91 9.12
C ARG A 121 -10.22 9.60 7.88
N LEU A 122 -9.66 8.92 6.88
CA LEU A 122 -10.36 8.65 5.62
C LEU A 122 -11.57 7.74 5.85
N GLU A 123 -12.75 8.19 5.47
CA GLU A 123 -13.97 7.39 5.47
C GLU A 123 -14.41 7.13 4.04
N MET A 124 -15.18 6.06 3.81
CA MET A 124 -15.75 5.82 2.48
C MET A 124 -16.85 6.87 2.22
N PRO A 125 -16.71 7.74 1.21
CA PRO A 125 -17.72 8.76 0.93
C PRO A 125 -19.06 8.12 0.55
N GLU A 126 -20.17 8.66 1.08
CA GLU A 126 -21.52 8.15 0.80
C GLU A 126 -21.83 8.07 -0.70
N LEU A 127 -21.33 9.03 -1.49
CA LEU A 127 -21.51 9.04 -2.94
C LEU A 127 -20.97 7.75 -3.57
N LEU A 128 -19.77 7.31 -3.16
CA LEU A 128 -19.14 6.11 -3.70
C LEU A 128 -19.84 4.84 -3.21
N MET A 129 -20.32 4.84 -1.96
CA MET A 129 -21.14 3.74 -1.44
C MET A 129 -22.44 3.59 -2.25
N LYS A 130 -23.14 4.69 -2.52
CA LYS A 130 -24.41 4.69 -3.27
C LYS A 130 -24.20 4.33 -4.75
N GLN A 131 -23.15 4.85 -5.37
CA GLN A 131 -22.92 4.69 -6.81
C GLN A 131 -22.29 3.34 -7.18
N PHE A 132 -21.36 2.83 -6.35
CA PHE A 132 -20.60 1.62 -6.67
C PHE A 132 -20.86 0.46 -5.71
N GLY A 133 -21.60 0.68 -4.62
CA GLY A 133 -21.88 -0.35 -3.62
C GLY A 133 -20.68 -0.64 -2.69
N TYR A 134 -19.68 0.25 -2.63
CA TYR A 134 -18.52 0.04 -1.77
C TYR A 134 -18.90 -0.03 -0.29
N GLY A 135 -18.22 -0.91 0.44
CA GLY A 135 -18.34 -1.00 1.90
C GLY A 135 -17.62 0.13 2.63
N PRO A 136 -17.97 0.38 3.90
CA PRO A 136 -17.30 1.38 4.73
C PRO A 136 -15.86 0.98 5.05
N LEU A 137 -14.97 1.98 5.19
CA LEU A 137 -13.61 1.80 5.70
C LEU A 137 -13.60 1.73 7.23
N THR A 138 -14.15 0.64 7.78
CA THR A 138 -14.23 0.43 9.23
C THR A 138 -12.86 0.31 9.89
N THR A 139 -12.81 0.39 11.22
CA THR A 139 -11.59 0.17 12.00
C THR A 139 -10.96 -1.19 11.69
N GLU A 140 -11.77 -2.24 11.50
CA GLU A 140 -11.32 -3.60 11.18
C GLU A 140 -10.70 -3.66 9.78
N VAL A 141 -11.33 -3.02 8.80
CA VAL A 141 -10.79 -2.92 7.43
C VAL A 141 -9.46 -2.16 7.45
N LYS A 142 -9.40 -1.01 8.13
CA LYS A 142 -8.17 -0.22 8.25
C LYS A 142 -7.07 -0.98 8.98
N ALA A 143 -7.38 -1.74 10.03
CA ALA A 143 -6.39 -2.56 10.74
C ALA A 143 -5.81 -3.67 9.84
N LYS A 144 -6.64 -4.29 8.99
CA LYS A 144 -6.18 -5.25 7.97
C LYS A 144 -5.17 -4.61 7.03
N VAL A 145 -5.56 -3.50 6.40
CA VAL A 145 -4.73 -2.76 5.45
C VAL A 145 -3.43 -2.29 6.10
N PHE A 146 -3.52 -1.67 7.28
CA PHE A 146 -2.40 -1.00 7.95
C PHE A 146 -1.28 -1.95 8.38
N GLY A 147 -1.58 -3.22 8.65
CA GLY A 147 -0.51 -4.16 9.01
C GLY A 147 -0.88 -5.63 9.12
N LEU A 148 -2.13 -6.00 9.44
CA LEU A 148 -2.45 -7.42 9.65
C LEU A 148 -2.33 -8.25 8.36
N ASN A 149 -2.62 -7.67 7.21
CA ASN A 149 -2.45 -8.35 5.93
C ASN A 149 -0.98 -8.60 5.61
N ALA A 150 -0.12 -7.58 5.76
CA ALA A 150 1.32 -7.73 5.56
C ALA A 150 1.91 -8.73 6.55
N ALA A 151 1.49 -8.70 7.82
CA ALA A 151 1.93 -9.66 8.82
C ALA A 151 1.61 -11.10 8.40
N ARG A 152 0.41 -11.36 7.87
CA ARG A 152 0.03 -12.68 7.34
C ARG A 152 0.90 -13.09 6.15
N VAL A 153 1.11 -12.19 5.19
CA VAL A 153 1.91 -12.44 3.98
C VAL A 153 3.37 -12.77 4.32
N TYR A 154 3.95 -12.08 5.30
CA TYR A 154 5.35 -12.25 5.70
C TYR A 154 5.55 -13.27 6.84
N GLY A 155 4.51 -13.97 7.28
CA GLY A 155 4.60 -14.94 8.37
C GLY A 155 4.99 -14.31 9.73
N ILE A 156 4.65 -13.05 9.94
CA ILE A 156 4.93 -12.31 11.16
C ILE A 156 3.74 -12.45 12.10
N ASP A 157 3.97 -12.91 13.32
CA ASP A 157 2.97 -12.84 14.40
C ASP A 157 3.00 -11.42 15.03
N PRO A 158 1.91 -10.63 14.92
CA PRO A 158 1.82 -9.32 15.55
C PRO A 158 1.81 -9.39 17.09
N LYS A 159 1.38 -10.53 17.65
CA LYS A 159 1.27 -10.74 19.11
C LYS A 159 2.52 -11.39 19.71
N ALA A 160 3.47 -11.83 18.88
CA ALA A 160 4.72 -12.40 19.36
C ALA A 160 5.44 -11.39 20.26
N LYS A 161 5.79 -11.85 21.46
CA LYS A 161 6.69 -11.10 22.34
C LYS A 161 8.05 -11.03 21.67
N ARG A 162 8.56 -9.82 21.49
CA ARG A 162 9.92 -9.55 21.03
C ARG A 162 10.69 -8.97 22.20
N ASP A 163 11.95 -9.32 22.32
CA ASP A 163 12.80 -8.72 23.33
C ASP A 163 12.87 -7.21 23.07
N PRO A 164 12.51 -6.38 24.06
CA PRO A 164 12.59 -4.95 23.87
C PRO A 164 14.04 -4.57 23.65
N VAL A 165 14.26 -3.66 22.69
CA VAL A 165 15.52 -2.94 22.64
C VAL A 165 15.70 -2.26 24.01
N PRO A 166 16.85 -2.42 24.68
CA PRO A 166 17.05 -1.81 25.99
C PRO A 166 16.74 -0.31 25.96
N GLY A 167 16.11 0.21 27.02
CA GLY A 167 15.64 1.61 27.04
C GLY A 167 16.75 2.65 26.84
N ASP A 168 17.98 2.29 27.18
CA ASP A 168 19.20 3.10 27.02
C ASP A 168 19.91 2.87 25.69
N PHE A 169 19.40 2.02 24.79
CA PHE A 169 20.12 1.61 23.57
C PHE A 169 20.43 2.79 22.65
N VAL A 170 19.45 3.68 22.41
CA VAL A 170 19.65 4.87 21.58
C VAL A 170 20.65 5.82 22.24
N ASP A 171 20.60 5.97 23.56
CA ASP A 171 21.52 6.84 24.29
C ASP A 171 22.94 6.26 24.31
N ARG A 172 23.08 4.94 24.45
CA ARG A 172 24.36 4.23 24.28
C ARG A 172 24.92 4.44 22.88
N MET A 173 24.12 4.27 21.83
CA MET A 173 24.55 4.52 20.45
C MET A 173 24.97 5.98 20.23
N LYS A 174 24.24 6.95 20.79
CA LYS A 174 24.61 8.37 20.75
C LYS A 174 25.91 8.65 21.50
N ASN A 175 26.13 8.05 22.67
CA ASN A 175 27.33 8.25 23.47
C ASN A 175 28.55 7.63 22.77
N ILE A 176 28.43 6.40 22.25
CA ILE A 176 29.48 5.76 21.43
C ILE A 176 29.84 6.65 20.24
N TYR A 177 28.84 7.20 19.53
CA TYR A 177 29.07 8.12 18.41
C TYR A 177 29.81 9.40 18.83
N LYS A 178 29.46 10.00 19.97
CA LYS A 178 30.13 11.20 20.50
C LYS A 178 31.55 10.91 20.99
N GLU A 179 31.75 9.79 21.67
CA GLU A 179 33.05 9.33 22.20
C GLU A 179 34.03 8.98 21.07
N ALA A 180 33.54 8.50 19.93
CA ALA A 180 34.35 8.25 18.74
C ALA A 180 34.95 9.55 18.11
N GLY A 181 34.58 10.74 18.62
CA GLY A 181 35.06 12.03 18.13
C GLY A 181 34.53 12.38 16.72
N PRO A 182 35.01 13.47 16.08
CA PRO A 182 34.77 13.68 14.65
C PRO A 182 35.58 12.66 13.86
N ALA A 183 35.19 11.39 13.94
CA ALA A 183 35.64 10.37 13.03
C ALA A 183 35.16 10.82 11.64
N THR A 184 36.10 10.98 10.72
CA THR A 184 35.87 11.09 9.29
C THR A 184 34.67 10.20 8.92
N PRO A 185 33.66 10.67 8.17
CA PRO A 185 32.56 9.80 7.77
C PRO A 185 33.17 8.51 7.27
N SER A 186 32.79 7.38 7.87
CA SER A 186 33.50 6.12 7.62
C SER A 186 33.43 5.72 6.14
N ASN A 187 32.55 6.38 5.37
CA ASN A 187 32.14 6.08 4.00
C ASN A 187 31.78 4.61 3.82
N THR A 188 31.58 3.90 4.93
CA THR A 188 31.19 2.50 4.97
C THR A 188 29.70 2.52 4.79
N GLN A 189 29.25 2.16 3.59
CA GLN A 189 27.85 1.93 3.33
C GLN A 189 27.41 0.72 4.17
N TYR A 190 26.52 0.94 5.12
CA TYR A 190 25.85 -0.15 5.81
C TYR A 190 24.58 -0.49 5.02
N GLY A 191 24.65 -1.60 4.28
CA GLY A 191 23.59 -2.09 3.40
C GLY A 191 24.12 -3.23 2.51
N TRP A 192 23.23 -3.90 1.77
CA TRP A 192 23.65 -4.87 0.74
C TRP A 192 24.27 -4.13 -0.45
N VAL A 193 25.60 -4.10 -0.50
CA VAL A 193 26.35 -3.71 -1.70
C VAL A 193 26.68 -5.02 -2.43
N PRO A 194 26.16 -5.26 -3.65
CA PRO A 194 26.61 -6.39 -4.45
C PRO A 194 28.08 -6.15 -4.84
N ALA A 195 28.90 -7.19 -4.67
CA ALA A 195 30.28 -7.22 -5.15
C ALA A 195 30.37 -7.14 -6.67
#